data_AF-A0A5P8W540-F1
#
_entry.id   AF-A0A5P8W540-F1
#
_cell.length_a   1.000
_cell.length_b   1.000
_cell.length_c   1.000
_cell.angle_alpha   90.00
_cell.angle_beta   90.00
_cell.angle_gamma   90.00
#
_symmetry.space_group_name_H-M   'P 1'
#
loop_
_entity.id
_entity.type
_entity.pdbx_description
1 polymer ?
#
loop_
_entity_poly.entity_id
_entity_poly.type
_entity_poly.pdbx_seq_one_letter_code
_entity_poly.pdbx_strand_id
1 'polypeptide(L)' 'MPPANQQPSTNPASNLDFFSIPQSFLLQIGTASILLLLITGKSTVRALEAIGEASEELLRGDRLPNLDFPEDSETNQT' A
#
# COMPACT_ATOMS: atom_id res chain seq x y z
N MET A 1 48.56 46.74 -17.30
CA MET A 1 47.93 45.52 -16.76
C MET A 1 46.96 45.02 -17.83
N PRO A 2 47.06 43.77 -18.33
CA PRO A 2 46.09 43.27 -19.30
C PRO A 2 44.79 42.86 -18.58
N PRO A 3 43.63 42.97 -19.22
CA PRO A 3 42.36 42.59 -18.60
C PRO A 3 42.26 41.07 -18.50
N ALA A 4 41.81 40.58 -17.35
CA ALA A 4 41.55 39.16 -17.12
C ALA A 4 40.38 38.71 -18.00
N ASN A 5 40.64 37.74 -18.87
CA ASN A 5 39.65 37.11 -19.74
C ASN A 5 38.67 36.31 -18.87
N GLN A 6 37.47 36.85 -18.64
CA GLN A 6 36.41 36.15 -17.90
C GLN A 6 35.76 35.12 -18.82
N GLN A 7 36.22 33.88 -18.74
CA GLN A 7 35.56 32.76 -19.38
C GLN A 7 34.23 32.49 -18.65
N PRO A 8 33.08 32.44 -19.34
CA PRO A 8 31.81 32.09 -18.69
C PRO A 8 31.91 30.67 -18.13
N SER A 9 31.71 30.52 -16.83
CA SER A 9 31.55 29.20 -16.22
C SER A 9 30.26 28.59 -16.73
N THR A 10 30.35 27.72 -17.74
CA THR A 10 29.25 26.87 -18.17
C THR A 10 28.95 25.88 -17.06
N ASN A 11 28.10 26.28 -16.11
CA ASN A 11 27.51 25.35 -15.15
C ASN A 11 26.66 24.36 -15.96
N PRO A 12 26.85 23.04 -15.82
CA PRO A 12 25.98 22.08 -16.48
C PRO A 12 24.57 22.29 -15.93
N ALA A 13 23.60 22.51 -16.81
CA ALA A 13 22.19 22.60 -16.45
C ALA A 13 21.84 21.33 -15.68
N SER A 14 21.59 21.47 -14.38
CA SER A 14 21.13 20.38 -13.53
C SER A 14 19.86 19.80 -14.16
N ASN A 15 19.94 18.55 -14.58
CA ASN A 15 18.91 17.76 -15.24
C ASN A 15 17.65 17.65 -14.36
N LEU A 16 16.85 18.72 -14.31
CA LEU A 16 15.54 18.78 -13.68
C LEU A 16 14.41 18.65 -14.73
N ASP A 17 14.75 18.36 -15.98
CA ASP A 17 13.78 18.09 -17.05
C ASP A 17 12.99 16.79 -16.87
N PHE A 18 13.40 15.91 -15.95
CA PHE A 18 12.68 14.67 -15.66
C PHE A 18 11.37 14.86 -14.87
N PHE A 19 11.10 16.06 -14.35
CA PHE A 19 9.91 16.35 -13.52
C PHE A 19 9.04 17.50 -14.05
N SER A 20 9.05 17.76 -15.36
CA SER A 20 8.06 18.67 -15.97
C SER A 20 6.71 17.95 -16.14
N ILE A 21 6.13 17.46 -15.05
CA ILE A 21 4.77 16.93 -15.05
C ILE A 21 3.82 18.13 -15.06
N PRO A 22 2.91 18.25 -16.04
CA PRO A 22 1.92 19.32 -16.05
C PRO A 22 1.15 19.32 -14.74
N GLN A 23 1.12 20.46 -14.06
CA GLN A 23 0.49 20.57 -12.74
C GLN A 23 -1.01 20.22 -12.77
N SER A 24 -1.66 20.44 -13.93
CA SER A 24 -3.04 20.01 -14.22
C SER A 24 -3.21 18.49 -14.20
N PHE A 25 -2.20 17.72 -14.61
CA PHE A 25 -2.25 16.26 -14.63
C PHE A 25 -2.22 15.68 -13.21
N LEU A 26 -1.35 16.20 -12.34
CA LEU A 26 -1.34 15.84 -10.93
C LEU A 26 -2.64 16.22 -10.23
N LEU A 27 -3.16 17.40 -10.53
CA LEU A 27 -4.44 17.85 -9.98
C LEU A 27 -5.58 16.92 -10.43
N GLN A 28 -5.63 16.56 -11.71
CA GLN A 28 -6.67 15.69 -12.25
C GLN A 28 -6.62 14.27 -11.68
N ILE A 29 -5.42 13.69 -11.54
CA ILE A 29 -5.26 12.36 -10.91
C ILE A 29 -5.64 12.42 -9.44
N GLY A 30 -5.21 13.46 -8.71
CA GLY A 30 -5.58 13.64 -7.31
C GLY A 30 -7.09 13.78 -7.14
N THR A 31 -7.74 14.63 -7.95
CA THR A 31 -9.19 14.81 -7.92
C THR A 31 -9.94 13.53 -8.28
N ALA A 32 -9.55 12.83 -9.35
CA ALA A 32 -10.18 11.59 -9.75
C ALA A 32 -10.04 10.50 -8.66
N SER A 33 -8.87 10.42 -8.01
CA SER A 33 -8.61 9.48 -6.92
C SER A 33 -9.49 9.77 -5.71
N ILE A 34 -9.64 11.04 -5.32
CA ILE A 34 -10.53 11.43 -4.23
C ILE A 34 -11.99 11.16 -4.60
N LEU A 35 -12.42 11.47 -5.82
CA LEU A 35 -13.79 11.19 -6.28
C LEU A 35 -14.10 9.70 -6.24
N LEU A 36 -13.18 8.87 -6.73
CA LEU A 36 -13.29 7.41 -6.69
C LEU A 36 -13.39 6.91 -5.24
N LEU A 37 -12.57 7.46 -4.34
CA LEU A 37 -12.60 7.13 -2.92
C LEU A 37 -13.96 7.48 -2.28
N LEU A 38 -14.49 8.66 -2.56
CA LEU A 38 -15.79 9.11 -2.07
C LEU A 38 -16.95 8.24 -2.60
N ILE A 39 -16.90 7.84 -3.87
CA ILE A 39 -17.92 6.98 -4.49
C ILE A 39 -17.86 5.56 -3.91
N THR A 40 -16.66 5.03 -3.64
CA THR A 40 -16.47 3.63 -3.21
C THR A 40 -16.67 3.43 -1.71
N GLY A 41 -16.72 4.50 -0.91
CA GLY A 41 -16.78 4.42 0.56
C GLY A 41 -17.87 3.49 1.12
N LYS A 42 -19.06 3.45 0.51
CA LYS A 42 -20.14 2.54 0.92
C LYS A 42 -19.81 1.06 0.72
N SER A 43 -19.05 0.73 -0.33
CA SER A 43 -18.59 -0.64 -0.58
C SER A 43 -17.47 -1.04 0.38
N THR A 44 -16.58 -0.11 0.73
CA THR A 44 -15.48 -0.36 1.67
C THR A 44 -15.99 -0.71 3.06
N VAL A 45 -17.01 -0.01 3.57
CA VAL A 45 -17.61 -0.32 4.87
C VAL A 45 -18.19 -1.73 4.89
N ARG A 46 -18.92 -2.12 3.83
CA ARG A 46 -19.48 -3.47 3.72
C ARG A 46 -18.42 -4.55 3.59
N ALA A 47 -17.33 -4.27 2.88
CA ALA A 47 -16.19 -5.18 2.80
C ALA A 47 -15.50 -5.37 4.15
N LEU A 48 -15.28 -4.28 4.90
CA LEU A 48 -14.69 -4.34 6.24
C LEU A 48 -15.58 -5.10 7.23
N GLU A 49 -16.89 -4.90 7.16
CA GLU A 49 -17.89 -5.62 7.96
C GLU A 49 -17.84 -7.13 7.66
N ALA A 50 -17.88 -7.52 6.39
CA ALA A 50 -17.81 -8.93 6.00
C ALA A 50 -16.48 -9.60 6.36
N ILE A 51 -15.36 -8.88 6.22
CA ILE A 51 -14.03 -9.37 6.65
C ILE A 51 -14.01 -9.54 8.18
N GLY A 52 -14.61 -8.61 8.92
CA GLY A 52 -14.72 -8.67 10.38
C GLY A 52 -15.51 -9.89 10.85
N GLU A 53 -16.70 -10.11 10.30
CA GLU A 53 -17.56 -11.25 10.62
C GLU A 53 -16.87 -12.59 10.30
N ALA A 54 -16.30 -12.72 9.11
CA ALA A 54 -15.56 -13.93 8.74
C ALA A 54 -14.32 -14.17 9.61
N SER A 55 -13.63 -13.10 10.04
CA SER A 55 -12.49 -13.18 10.95
C SER A 55 -12.93 -13.62 12.35
N GLU A 56 -14.07 -13.11 12.83
CA GLU A 56 -14.64 -13.51 14.11
C GLU A 56 -15.02 -15.00 14.13
N GLU A 57 -15.68 -15.50 13.08
CA GLU A 57 -16.01 -16.93 12.96
C GLU A 57 -14.77 -17.83 12.96
N LEU A 58 -13.70 -17.40 12.29
CA LEU A 58 -12.42 -18.12 12.26
C LEU A 58 -11.70 -18.11 13.62
N LEU A 59 -11.62 -16.95 14.28
CA LEU A 59 -10.91 -16.77 15.56
C LEU A 59 -11.66 -17.39 16.74
N ARG A 60 -13.00 -17.42 16.70
CA ARG A 60 -13.83 -18.11 17.69
C ARG A 60 -13.62 -19.63 17.66
N GLY A 61 -13.03 -20.15 16.59
CA GLY A 61 -12.74 -21.57 16.42
C GLY A 61 -13.93 -22.39 15.93
N ASP A 62 -15.06 -21.77 15.62
CA ASP A 62 -16.28 -22.46 15.15
C ASP A 62 -16.09 -23.12 13.77
N ARG A 63 -15.15 -22.60 12.97
CA ARG A 63 -14.75 -23.18 11.68
C ARG A 63 -13.43 -23.94 11.72
N LEU A 64 -12.88 -24.21 12.90
CA LEU A 64 -11.67 -25.04 12.98
C LEU A 64 -12.06 -26.51 12.80
N PRO A 65 -11.43 -27.24 11.87
CA PRO A 65 -11.66 -28.67 11.74
C PRO A 65 -11.28 -29.39 13.04
N ASN A 66 -12.03 -30.43 13.40
CA ASN A 66 -11.63 -31.32 14.50
C ASN A 66 -10.25 -31.90 14.16
N LEU A 67 -9.24 -31.55 14.95
CA LEU A 67 -7.90 -32.08 14.79
C LEU A 67 -7.90 -33.48 15.40
N ASP A 68 -7.72 -34.50 14.57
CA ASP A 68 -7.38 -35.84 15.05
C ASP A 68 -5.96 -35.78 15.58
N PHE A 69 -5.84 -35.51 16.88
CA PHE A 69 -4.59 -35.71 17.58
C PHE A 69 -4.40 -37.22 17.75
N PRO A 70 -3.22 -37.78 17.44
CA PRO A 70 -2.94 -39.15 17.81
C PRO A 70 -3.14 -39.27 19.31
N GLU A 71 -4.05 -40.15 19.75
CA GLU A 71 -4.10 -40.51 21.17
C GLU A 71 -2.73 -41.06 21.54
N ASP A 72 -2.19 -40.61 22.67
CA ASP A 72 -0.99 -41.14 23.32
C ASP A 72 -1.24 -42.61 23.73
N SER A 73 -1.41 -43.46 22.74
CA SER A 73 -1.19 -44.88 22.85
C SER A 73 0.33 -45.03 23.00
N GLU A 74 0.73 -45.54 24.17
CA GLU A 74 2.12 -45.82 24.60
C GLU A 74 2.82 -44.81 25.53
N THR A 75 2.16 -44.41 26.63
CA THR A 75 2.89 -44.15 27.90
C THR A 75 2.26 -44.89 29.09
N ASN A 76 1.74 -46.09 28.84
CA ASN A 76 1.46 -47.10 29.85
C ASN A 76 1.95 -48.47 29.37
N GLN A 77 3.27 -48.58 29.15
CA GLN A 77 3.95 -49.86 29.30
C GLN A 77 5.17 -49.62 30.19
N THR A 78 5.16 -50.33 31.33
CA THR A 78 6.15 -50.46 32.43
C THR A 78 6.27 -49.34 33.46
#